data_AF-A0A482XEF2-F1
#
_entry.id   AF-A0A482XEF2-F1
#
_cell.length_a   1.000
_cell.length_b   1.000
_cell.length_c   1.000
_cell.angle_alpha   90.00
_cell.angle_beta   90.00
_cell.angle_gamma   90.00
#
_symmetry.space_group_name_H-M   'P 1'
#
loop_
_entity.id
_entity.type
_entity.pdbx_description
1 polymer ?
#
loop_
_entity_poly.entity_id
_entity_poly.type
_entity_poly.pdbx_seq_one_letter_code
_entity_poly.pdbx_strand_id
1 'polypeptide(L)'
;MERQLAVNEWSVIKSQPTERKQWELFYRFWCLKESYVKAIGVGITVSLRDIVFKLDEKVPNTQKFITGTKVFVKGVEQFDWVFEEILIDDDHCAAVAVNVSPENYSNLSSVDRFQFLNVEELTSQLESLSDPDLDYGRSFSAKPDKP
;
A
#
# COMPACT_ATOMS: atom_id res chain seq x y z
N MET A 1 -8.09 -17.06 0.18
CA MET A 1 -6.89 -16.22 -0.10
C MET A 1 -5.58 -16.80 0.44
N GLU A 2 -5.51 -18.08 0.86
CA GLU A 2 -4.32 -18.64 1.53
C GLU A 2 -3.03 -18.72 0.68
N ARG A 3 -3.12 -18.46 -0.64
CA ARG A 3 -1.97 -18.45 -1.54
C ARG A 3 -1.25 -17.12 -1.66
N GLN A 4 -1.82 -16.06 -1.10
CA GLN A 4 -1.34 -14.68 -1.27
C GLN A 4 -0.28 -14.27 -0.26
N LEU A 5 -0.32 -14.85 0.94
CA LEU A 5 0.63 -14.55 2.02
C LEU A 5 1.48 -15.77 2.34
N ALA A 6 2.66 -15.53 2.91
CA ALA A 6 3.56 -16.54 3.41
C ALA A 6 3.00 -17.19 4.69
N VAL A 7 3.47 -18.39 5.01
CA VAL A 7 2.94 -19.19 6.13
C VAL A 7 3.13 -18.47 7.47
N ASN A 8 4.28 -17.83 7.67
CA ASN A 8 4.58 -17.06 8.89
C ASN A 8 3.69 -15.82 9.03
N GLU A 9 3.37 -15.12 7.94
CA GLU A 9 2.44 -13.98 7.94
C GLU A 9 1.03 -14.45 8.33
N TRP A 10 0.58 -15.60 7.80
CA TRP A 10 -0.67 -16.21 8.21
C TRP A 10 -0.69 -16.61 9.68
N SER A 11 0.43 -17.10 10.24
CA SER A 11 0.53 -17.38 11.67
C SER A 11 0.33 -16.13 12.51
N VAL A 12 0.91 -14.99 12.12
CA VAL A 12 0.76 -13.69 12.80
C VAL A 12 -0.68 -13.15 12.68
N ILE A 13 -1.32 -13.33 11.53
CA ILE A 13 -2.73 -12.97 11.35
C ILE A 13 -3.60 -13.84 12.26
N LYS A 14 -3.49 -15.17 12.17
CA LYS A 14 -4.35 -16.11 12.90
C LYS A 14 -4.13 -16.08 14.42
N SER A 15 -3.02 -15.51 14.90
CA SER A 15 -2.80 -15.31 16.34
C SER A 15 -3.56 -14.14 16.93
N GLN A 16 -4.22 -13.29 16.12
CA GLN A 16 -4.96 -12.15 16.64
C GLN A 16 -6.27 -12.57 17.32
N PRO A 17 -6.65 -11.88 18.43
CA PRO A 17 -7.76 -12.30 19.28
C PRO A 17 -9.14 -12.07 18.67
N THR A 18 -9.26 -11.19 17.68
CA THR A 18 -10.54 -10.85 17.05
C THR A 18 -10.44 -10.91 15.54
N GLU A 19 -11.54 -11.27 14.88
CA GLU A 19 -11.59 -11.33 13.41
C GLU A 19 -11.27 -9.97 12.78
N ARG A 20 -11.75 -8.86 13.37
CA ARG A 20 -11.41 -7.51 12.93
C ARG A 20 -9.89 -7.28 12.87
N LYS A 21 -9.15 -7.65 13.91
CA LYS A 21 -7.69 -7.54 13.93
C LYS A 21 -7.00 -8.47 12.93
N GLN A 22 -7.59 -9.63 12.65
CA GLN A 22 -7.11 -10.52 11.59
C GLN A 22 -7.24 -9.85 10.23
N TRP A 23 -8.37 -9.20 9.96
CA TRP A 23 -8.59 -8.44 8.73
C TRP A 23 -7.67 -7.23 8.59
N GLU A 24 -7.51 -6.44 9.66
CA GLU A 24 -6.58 -5.30 9.70
C GLU A 24 -5.14 -5.74 9.34
N LEU A 25 -4.65 -6.84 9.93
CA LEU A 25 -3.33 -7.37 9.60
C LEU A 25 -3.27 -7.98 8.20
N PHE A 26 -4.33 -8.66 7.75
CA PHE A 26 -4.39 -9.18 6.39
C PHE A 26 -4.22 -8.05 5.36
N TYR A 27 -4.98 -6.96 5.49
CA TYR A 27 -4.90 -5.82 4.58
C TYR A 27 -3.57 -5.08 4.70
N ARG A 28 -3.00 -4.97 5.90
CA ARG A 28 -1.65 -4.42 6.11
C ARG A 28 -0.59 -5.21 5.32
N PHE A 29 -0.56 -6.54 5.46
CA PHE A 29 0.36 -7.39 4.70
C PHE A 29 0.10 -7.33 3.19
N TRP A 30 -1.16 -7.27 2.79
CA TRP A 30 -1.56 -7.15 1.39
C TRP A 30 -1.04 -5.84 0.78
N CYS A 31 -1.26 -4.70 1.44
CA CYS A 31 -0.77 -3.40 0.99
C CYS A 31 0.76 -3.36 0.87
N LEU A 32 1.49 -3.94 1.82
CA LEU A 32 2.95 -4.04 1.77
C LEU A 32 3.45 -4.85 0.56
N LYS A 33 2.84 -6.00 0.28
CA LYS A 33 3.19 -6.82 -0.87
C LYS A 33 2.87 -6.13 -2.18
N GLU A 34 1.69 -5.53 -2.28
CA GLU A 34 1.26 -4.79 -3.47
C GLU A 34 2.14 -3.57 -3.73
N SER A 35 2.55 -2.83 -2.69
CA SER A 35 3.45 -1.68 -2.85
C SER A 35 4.82 -2.12 -3.37
N TYR A 36 5.38 -3.21 -2.83
CA TYR A 36 6.65 -3.77 -3.30
C TYR A 36 6.58 -4.24 -4.75
N VAL A 37 5.56 -5.05 -5.09
CA VAL A 37 5.38 -5.61 -6.44
C VAL A 37 5.14 -4.52 -7.49
N LYS A 38 4.39 -3.47 -7.14
CA LYS A 38 4.21 -2.29 -7.99
C LYS A 38 5.53 -1.56 -8.20
N ALA A 39 6.32 -1.38 -7.14
CA ALA A 39 7.60 -0.66 -7.23
C ALA A 39 8.62 -1.40 -8.12
N ILE A 40 8.67 -2.73 -8.08
CA ILE A 40 9.57 -3.52 -8.95
C ILE A 40 8.99 -3.79 -10.35
N GLY A 41 7.71 -3.45 -10.61
CA GLY A 41 7.10 -3.50 -11.94
C GLY A 41 6.81 -4.90 -12.50
N VAL A 42 6.73 -5.93 -11.66
CA VAL A 42 6.62 -7.35 -12.11
C VAL A 42 5.18 -7.85 -12.29
N GLY A 43 4.18 -7.08 -11.84
CA GLY A 43 2.77 -7.45 -11.90
C GLY A 43 2.46 -8.79 -11.20
N ILE A 44 1.53 -9.58 -11.75
CA ILE A 44 1.05 -10.85 -11.15
C ILE A 44 2.00 -12.04 -11.35
N THR A 45 3.18 -11.84 -11.92
CA THR A 45 4.06 -12.94 -12.34
C THR A 45 4.91 -13.52 -11.21
N VAL A 46 4.96 -12.84 -10.06
CA VAL A 46 5.75 -13.26 -8.91
C VAL A 46 4.93 -14.02 -7.88
N SER A 47 5.55 -15.05 -7.31
CA SER A 47 5.01 -15.73 -6.14
C SER A 47 5.03 -14.79 -4.94
N LEU A 48 3.86 -14.30 -4.51
CA LEU A 48 3.72 -13.47 -3.32
C LEU A 48 4.15 -14.18 -2.02
N ARG A 49 4.31 -15.51 -2.05
CA ARG A 49 4.83 -16.30 -0.93
C ARG A 49 6.35 -16.20 -0.78
N ASP A 50 7.05 -15.83 -1.85
CA ASP A 50 8.50 -15.68 -1.84
C ASP A 50 8.92 -14.33 -1.24
N ILE A 51 7.99 -13.37 -1.21
CA ILE A 51 8.14 -12.05 -0.61
C ILE A 51 7.56 -12.14 0.80
N VAL A 52 8.36 -11.92 1.83
CA VAL A 52 7.95 -12.09 3.23
C VAL A 52 8.19 -10.82 3.99
N PHE A 53 7.16 -10.28 4.62
CA PHE A 53 7.27 -9.10 5.48
C PHE A 53 7.42 -9.49 6.94
N LYS A 54 8.28 -8.75 7.64
CA LYS A 54 8.34 -8.71 9.10
C LYS A 54 7.96 -7.31 9.56
N LEU A 55 6.83 -7.23 10.26
CA LEU A 55 6.27 -5.97 10.72
C LEU A 55 7.10 -5.36 11.85
N ASP A 56 7.11 -4.03 11.93
CA ASP A 56 7.49 -3.30 13.15
C ASP A 56 6.57 -3.71 14.32
N GLU A 57 7.07 -3.64 15.56
CA GLU A 57 6.26 -3.77 16.78
C GLU A 57 5.20 -2.67 16.88
N LYS A 58 5.46 -1.51 16.25
CA LYS A 58 4.50 -0.40 16.17
C LYS A 58 3.35 -0.74 15.22
N VAL A 59 2.16 -0.32 15.64
CA VAL A 59 0.94 -0.37 14.82
C VAL A 59 0.76 0.96 14.10
N PRO A 60 0.51 0.97 12.78
CA PRO A 60 0.19 2.20 12.04
C PRO A 60 -0.99 2.94 12.66
N ASN A 61 -0.96 4.27 12.58
CA ASN A 61 -2.08 5.13 12.96
C ASN A 61 -2.22 6.27 11.93
N THR A 62 -3.17 7.17 12.14
CA THR A 62 -3.49 8.26 11.20
C THR A 62 -2.58 9.48 11.29
N GLN A 63 -1.68 9.54 12.28
CA GLN A 63 -0.88 10.72 12.57
C GLN A 63 0.52 10.67 11.98
N LYS A 64 1.13 9.48 11.94
CA LYS A 64 2.54 9.33 11.57
C LYS A 64 2.81 8.02 10.85
N PHE A 65 3.63 8.11 9.81
CA PHE A 65 4.23 6.93 9.18
C PHE A 65 5.09 6.12 10.16
N ILE A 66 5.02 4.81 10.04
CA ILE A 66 6.00 3.88 10.62
C ILE A 66 6.87 3.28 9.51
N THR A 67 8.13 2.99 9.83
CA THR A 67 9.14 2.58 8.84
C THR A 67 9.97 1.36 9.24
N GLY A 68 9.65 0.71 10.36
CA GLY A 68 10.44 -0.43 10.86
C GLY A 68 10.17 -1.77 10.18
N THR A 69 9.21 -1.82 9.24
CA THR A 69 8.86 -3.04 8.53
C THR A 69 9.93 -3.42 7.51
N LYS A 70 10.27 -4.72 7.48
CA LYS A 70 11.35 -5.28 6.65
C LYS A 70 10.80 -6.29 5.66
N VAL A 71 11.41 -6.36 4.47
CA VAL A 71 11.07 -7.35 3.45
C VAL A 71 12.20 -8.36 3.24
N PHE A 72 11.82 -9.62 3.03
CA PHE A 72 12.70 -10.72 2.71
C PHE A 72 12.22 -11.37 1.42
N VAL A 73 13.08 -11.50 0.43
CA VAL A 73 12.77 -12.20 -0.82
C VAL A 73 13.55 -13.49 -0.86
N LYS A 74 12.83 -14.62 -0.95
CA LYS A 74 13.41 -15.99 -0.89
C LYS A 74 14.35 -16.18 0.31
N GLY A 75 13.98 -15.58 1.44
CA GLY A 75 14.73 -15.66 2.71
C GLY A 75 15.86 -14.62 2.88
N VAL A 76 16.13 -13.78 1.87
CA VAL A 76 17.19 -12.75 1.93
C VAL A 76 16.57 -11.39 2.22
N GLU A 77 17.01 -10.72 3.28
CA GLU A 77 16.59 -9.35 3.62
C GLU A 77 17.00 -8.38 2.50
N GLN A 78 16.09 -7.52 2.08
CA GLN A 78 16.36 -6.49 1.08
C GLN A 78 16.59 -5.16 1.80
N PHE A 79 17.87 -4.83 2.06
CA PHE A 79 18.28 -3.65 2.83
C PHE A 79 18.21 -2.34 2.05
N ASP A 80 17.94 -2.40 0.76
CA ASP A 80 17.73 -1.25 -0.12
C ASP A 80 16.25 -0.86 -0.22
N TRP A 81 15.39 -1.42 0.65
CA TRP A 81 13.97 -1.15 0.67
C TRP A 81 13.51 -0.64 2.03
N VAL A 82 12.80 0.50 1.99
CA VAL A 82 12.08 1.08 3.11
C VAL A 82 10.59 1.04 2.82
N PHE A 83 9.80 0.76 3.86
CA PHE A 83 8.34 0.73 3.77
C PHE A 83 7.75 1.75 4.72
N GLU A 84 7.01 2.71 4.19
CA GLU A 84 6.24 3.66 5.00
C GLU A 84 4.81 3.16 5.12
N GLU A 85 4.34 2.92 6.34
CA GLU A 85 2.99 2.45 6.61
C GLU A 85 2.20 3.47 7.42
N ILE A 86 0.94 3.69 7.07
CA ILE A 86 0.04 4.62 7.76
C ILE A 86 -1.41 4.16 7.60
N LEU A 87 -2.27 4.63 8.50
CA LEU A 87 -3.71 4.61 8.29
C LEU A 87 -4.14 5.93 7.64
N ILE A 88 -4.87 5.85 6.52
CA ILE A 88 -5.50 7.01 5.89
C ILE A 88 -6.66 7.48 6.80
N ASP A 89 -7.42 6.53 7.32
CA ASP A 89 -8.46 6.67 8.34
C ASP A 89 -8.59 5.34 9.12
N ASP A 90 -9.64 5.17 9.93
CA ASP A 90 -9.80 4.00 10.80
C ASP A 90 -9.99 2.66 10.06
N ASP A 91 -10.35 2.69 8.77
CA ASP A 91 -10.67 1.50 7.98
C ASP A 91 -9.76 1.31 6.74
N HIS A 92 -8.93 2.31 6.40
CA HIS A 92 -8.05 2.26 5.23
C HIS A 92 -6.57 2.36 5.60
N CYS A 93 -5.79 1.32 5.25
CA CYS A 93 -4.34 1.34 5.38
C CYS A 93 -3.64 1.61 4.03
N ALA A 94 -2.49 2.27 4.08
CA ALA A 94 -1.61 2.49 2.95
C ALA A 94 -0.18 2.07 3.27
N ALA A 95 0.54 1.64 2.23
CA ALA A 95 1.96 1.33 2.29
C ALA A 95 2.68 1.91 1.07
N VAL A 96 3.82 2.55 1.29
CA VAL A 96 4.71 3.05 0.24
C VAL A 96 6.00 2.23 0.30
N ALA A 97 6.42 1.67 -0.83
CA ALA A 97 7.69 0.97 -0.95
C ALA A 97 8.70 1.89 -1.66
N VAL A 98 9.82 2.16 -1.01
CA VAL A 98 10.86 3.05 -1.54
C VAL A 98 12.15 2.26 -1.68
N ASN A 99 12.68 2.20 -2.91
CA ASN A 99 14.02 1.66 -3.14
C ASN A 99 15.04 2.77 -2.93
N VAL A 100 15.83 2.65 -1.87
CA VAL A 100 16.80 3.66 -1.46
C VAL A 100 17.94 2.96 -0.73
N SER A 101 19.18 3.36 -0.99
CA SER A 101 20.32 2.77 -0.30
C SER A 101 20.33 3.13 1.19
N PRO A 102 20.82 2.26 2.09
CA PRO A 102 20.89 2.50 3.54
C PRO A 102 21.49 3.86 3.94
N GLU A 103 22.53 4.31 3.24
CA GLU A 103 23.20 5.58 3.46
C GLU A 103 22.30 6.80 3.25
N ASN A 104 21.20 6.64 2.50
CA ASN A 104 20.27 7.71 2.15
C ASN A 104 18.96 7.66 2.95
N TYR A 105 18.82 6.75 3.92
CA TYR A 105 17.60 6.60 4.71
C TYR A 105 17.20 7.89 5.44
N SER A 106 18.17 8.66 5.92
CA SER A 106 17.92 9.95 6.58
C SER A 106 17.31 11.01 5.65
N ASN A 107 17.42 10.83 4.33
CA ASN A 107 16.95 11.80 3.34
C ASN A 107 15.48 11.60 2.96
N LEU A 108 14.82 10.54 3.45
CA LEU A 108 13.40 10.27 3.18
C LEU A 108 12.41 11.30 3.80
N SER A 109 12.90 12.36 4.46
CA SER A 109 12.21 13.65 4.64
C SER A 109 10.76 13.63 5.18
N SER A 110 10.64 13.92 6.48
CA SER A 110 9.68 14.74 7.27
C SER A 110 8.17 14.83 7.00
N VAL A 111 7.61 14.35 5.90
CA VAL A 111 6.16 14.45 5.69
C VAL A 111 5.50 13.33 6.50
N ASP A 112 4.97 13.68 7.67
CA ASP A 112 4.45 12.68 8.60
C ASP A 112 3.08 12.08 8.18
N ARG A 113 2.42 12.60 7.14
CA ARG A 113 1.11 12.11 6.69
C ARG A 113 0.77 12.37 5.21
N PHE A 114 -0.21 11.63 4.69
CA PHE A 114 -0.83 11.93 3.40
C PHE A 114 -1.52 13.30 3.38
N GLN A 115 -1.42 13.98 2.24
CA GLN A 115 -2.23 15.15 1.93
C GLN A 115 -3.48 14.72 1.17
N PHE A 116 -4.64 15.14 1.66
CA PHE A 116 -5.90 14.96 0.94
C PHE A 116 -6.13 16.17 0.05
N LEU A 117 -6.34 15.91 -1.23
CA LEU A 117 -6.63 16.93 -2.23
C LEU A 117 -8.10 16.85 -2.64
N ASN A 118 -8.77 17.99 -2.75
CA ASN A 118 -10.10 18.08 -3.37
C ASN A 118 -9.99 18.19 -4.89
N VAL A 119 -11.15 18.17 -5.57
CA VAL A 119 -11.21 18.22 -7.04
C VAL A 119 -10.66 19.55 -7.56
N GLU A 120 -10.92 20.65 -6.87
CA GLU A 120 -10.44 21.98 -7.26
C GLU A 120 -8.91 22.05 -7.20
N GLU A 121 -8.28 21.50 -6.16
CA GLU A 121 -6.83 21.40 -6.02
C GLU A 121 -6.23 20.52 -7.13
N LEU A 122 -6.81 19.34 -7.36
CA LEU A 122 -6.36 18.40 -8.40
C LEU A 122 -6.47 18.98 -9.81
N THR A 123 -7.48 19.83 -10.05
CA THR A 123 -7.77 20.37 -11.39
C THR A 123 -7.20 21.77 -11.64
N SER A 124 -6.61 22.41 -10.61
CA SER A 124 -6.15 23.80 -10.64
C SER A 124 -5.11 24.14 -11.72
N GLN A 125 -4.34 23.15 -12.18
CA GLN A 125 -3.28 23.30 -13.17
C GLN A 125 -3.50 22.44 -14.42
N LEU A 126 -4.72 21.94 -14.64
CA LEU A 126 -5.01 21.13 -15.83
C LEU A 126 -5.19 22.02 -17.06
N GLU A 127 -4.60 21.57 -18.17
CA GLU A 127 -4.82 22.13 -19.50
C GLU A 127 -5.60 21.13 -20.35
N SER A 128 -6.48 21.64 -21.21
CA SER A 128 -7.24 20.80 -22.14
C SER A 128 -6.33 20.29 -23.25
N LEU A 129 -6.25 18.97 -23.38
CA LEU A 129 -5.50 18.31 -24.47
C LEU A 129 -6.37 18.02 -25.70
N SER A 130 -7.69 18.00 -25.53
CA SER A 130 -8.66 17.68 -26.58
C SER A 130 -10.01 18.29 -26.25
N ASP A 131 -10.86 18.43 -27.29
CA ASP A 131 -12.24 18.87 -27.10
C ASP A 131 -13.00 17.91 -26.17
N PRO A 132 -13.95 18.41 -25.36
CA PRO A 132 -14.74 17.58 -24.47
C PRO A 132 -15.57 16.52 -25.21
N ASP A 133 -15.41 15.26 -24.83
CA ASP A 133 -16.28 14.16 -25.26
C ASP A 133 -17.51 14.09 -24.34
N LEU A 134 -18.61 14.71 -24.77
CA LEU A 134 -19.87 14.73 -24.01
C LEU A 134 -20.57 13.37 -23.97
N ASP A 135 -20.29 12.49 -24.93
CA ASP A 135 -20.90 11.17 -25.00
C ASP A 135 -20.23 10.20 -24.04
N TYR A 136 -18.94 10.40 -23.73
CA TYR A 136 -18.23 9.64 -22.70
C TYR A 136 -18.95 9.72 -21.34
N GLY A 137 -19.25 10.93 -20.86
CA GLY A 137 -19.96 11.14 -19.60
C GLY A 137 -21.37 10.52 -19.59
N ARG A 138 -22.13 10.72 -20.67
CA ARG A 138 -23.48 10.14 -20.83
C ARG A 138 -23.46 8.62 -20.80
N SER A 139 -22.49 8.01 -21.49
CA SER A 139 -22.35 6.55 -21.54
C SER A 139 -21.98 5.95 -20.19
N PHE A 140 -21.18 6.66 -19.38
CA PHE A 140 -20.86 6.25 -18.02
C PHE A 140 -22.09 6.31 -17.12
N SER A 141 -22.82 7.44 -17.11
CA SER A 141 -24.03 7.62 -16.28
C SER A 141 -25.19 6.70 -16.66
N ALA A 142 -25.22 6.21 -17.90
CA ALA A 142 -26.23 5.26 -18.36
C ALA A 142 -25.95 3.80 -17.95
N LYS A 143 -24.77 3.51 -17.37
CA LYS A 143 -24.47 2.16 -16.87
C LYS A 143 -25.43 1.85 -15.71
N PRO A 144 -26.15 0.71 -15.75
CA PRO A 144 -27.04 0.35 -14.66
C PRO A 144 -26.20 0.09 -13.39
N ASP A 145 -26.64 0.66 -12.27
CA ASP A 145 -26.13 0.29 -10.96
C ASP A 145 -26.42 -1.19 -10.74
N LYS A 146 -25.36 -2.00 -10.71
CA LYS A 146 -25.48 -3.41 -10.32
C LYS A 146 -25.50 -3.48 -8.78
N PRO A 147 -26.38 -4.29 -8.19
CA PRO A 147 -26.35 -4.57 -6.76
C PRO A 147 -25.06 -5.27 -6.34
#